data_AF-A0A094I9I5-F1
#
_entry.id   AF-A0A094I9I5-F1
#
_cell.length_a   1.000
_cell.length_b   1.000
_cell.length_c   1.000
_cell.angle_alpha   90.00
_cell.angle_beta   90.00
_cell.angle_gamma   90.00
#
_symmetry.space_group_name_H-M   'P 1'
#
loop_
_entity.id
_entity.type
_entity.pdbx_description
1 polymer ?
#
loop_
_entity_poly.entity_id
_entity_poly.type
_entity_poly.pdbx_seq_one_letter_code
_entity_poly.pdbx_strand_id
1 'polypeptide(L)'
;MLEAWAWGTYIFFAAFLFVGIIWVYLFLPETKNATLEEMDRVFKSHTGERDAELLREAQKDVGLASFLEGNIGGNETKSMAQENYIEKI
;
A
#
# COMPACT_ATOMS: atom_id res chain seq x y z
N MET A 1 -12.96 -19.19 43.98
CA MET A 1 -12.57 -19.98 42.78
C MET A 1 -11.23 -19.56 42.16
N LEU A 2 -10.81 -18.29 42.21
CA LEU A 2 -9.47 -17.88 41.71
C LEU A 2 -8.36 -17.85 42.79
N GLU A 3 -8.70 -17.99 44.07
CA GLU A 3 -7.72 -17.92 45.18
C GLU A 3 -6.63 -18.99 45.11
N ALA A 4 -6.92 -20.17 44.55
CA ALA A 4 -5.95 -21.26 44.44
C ALA A 4 -4.88 -21.02 43.35
N TRP A 5 -5.16 -20.16 42.36
CA TRP A 5 -4.32 -19.97 41.16
C TRP A 5 -3.70 -18.56 41.07
N ALA A 6 -3.84 -17.73 42.11
CA ALA A 6 -3.44 -16.33 42.08
C ALA A 6 -1.97 -16.13 41.65
N TRP A 7 -1.03 -16.96 42.11
CA TRP A 7 0.37 -16.88 41.69
C TRP A 7 0.63 -17.57 40.34
N GLY A 8 -0.13 -18.62 40.03
CA GLY A 8 0.02 -19.41 38.80
C GLY A 8 -0.40 -18.65 37.53
N THR A 9 -1.35 -17.72 37.64
CA THR A 9 -1.76 -16.86 36.51
C THR A 9 -0.63 -15.96 36.03
N TYR A 10 0.19 -15.42 36.93
CA TYR A 10 1.35 -14.62 36.53
C TYR A 10 2.36 -15.42 35.71
N ILE A 11 2.60 -16.68 36.06
CA ILE A 11 3.50 -17.58 35.31
C ILE A 11 2.89 -17.94 33.95
N PHE A 12 1.58 -18.20 33.91
CA PHE A 12 0.86 -18.45 32.66
C PHE A 12 0.99 -17.27 31.69
N PHE A 13 0.72 -16.04 32.16
CA PHE A 13 0.87 -14.85 31.34
C PHE A 13 2.32 -14.57 30.97
N ALA A 14 3.28 -14.82 31.86
CA ALA A 14 4.71 -14.68 31.55
C ALA A 14 5.15 -15.64 30.43
N ALA A 15 4.71 -16.89 30.45
CA ALA A 15 4.97 -17.85 29.39
C ALA A 15 4.32 -17.41 28.06
N PHE A 16 3.08 -16.92 28.12
CA PHE A 16 2.37 -16.43 26.94
C PHE A 16 3.04 -15.19 26.32
N LEU A 17 3.49 -14.25 27.16
CA LEU A 17 4.27 -13.09 26.74
C LEU A 17 5.62 -13.51 26.15
N PHE A 18 6.30 -14.49 26.74
CA PHE A 18 7.56 -15.00 26.21
C PHE A 18 7.40 -15.59 24.81
N VAL A 19 6.36 -16.40 24.59
CA VAL A 19 6.00 -16.89 23.25
C VAL A 19 5.68 -15.73 22.31
N GLY A 20 4.94 -14.73 22.79
CA GLY A 20 4.63 -13.52 22.02
C GLY A 20 5.87 -12.73 21.61
N ILE A 21 6.86 -12.59 22.51
CA ILE A 21 8.14 -11.91 22.22
C ILE A 21 8.90 -12.67 21.14
N ILE A 22 9.00 -14.00 21.25
CA ILE A 22 9.65 -14.83 20.22
C ILE A 22 8.95 -14.65 18.87
N TRP A 23 7.61 -14.68 18.88
CA TRP A 23 6.84 -14.51 17.64
C TRP A 23 7.06 -13.13 17.02
N VAL A 24 6.98 -12.06 17.81
CA VAL A 24 7.24 -10.69 17.34
C VAL A 24 8.67 -10.57 16.80
N TYR A 25 9.66 -11.12 17.49
CA TYR A 25 11.06 -11.05 17.07
C TYR A 25 11.32 -11.77 15.73
N LEU A 26 10.67 -12.91 15.49
CA LEU A 26 10.89 -13.70 14.29
C LEU A 26 10.00 -13.31 13.10
N PHE A 27 8.75 -12.93 13.36
CA PHE A 27 7.73 -12.76 12.32
C PHE A 27 7.34 -11.30 12.07
N LEU A 28 7.60 -10.37 13.00
CA LEU A 28 7.23 -8.98 12.82
C LEU A 28 8.42 -8.16 12.28
N PRO A 29 8.40 -7.76 11.00
CA PRO A 29 9.42 -6.87 10.46
C PRO A 29 9.28 -5.45 11.04
N GLU A 30 10.39 -4.70 11.05
CA GLU A 30 10.41 -3.30 11.49
C GLU A 30 9.54 -2.43 10.57
N THR A 31 8.47 -1.82 11.11
CA THR A 31 7.53 -0.96 10.37
C THR A 31 7.86 0.53 10.47
N LYS A 32 8.89 0.91 11.23
CA LYS A 32 9.25 2.32 11.46
C LYS A 32 9.79 2.97 10.18
N ASN A 33 9.33 4.18 9.89
CA ASN A 33 9.69 4.98 8.70
C ASN A 33 9.29 4.37 7.35
N ALA A 34 8.49 3.31 7.32
CA ALA A 34 7.87 2.85 6.08
C ALA A 34 6.56 3.60 5.86
N THR A 35 6.33 4.07 4.63
CA THR A 35 5.01 4.58 4.22
C THR A 35 4.04 3.41 4.04
N LEU A 36 2.73 3.68 4.02
CA LEU A 36 1.71 2.65 3.76
C LEU A 36 1.95 1.90 2.43
N GLU A 37 2.46 2.60 1.42
CA GLU A 37 2.83 2.04 0.11
C GLU A 37 4.05 1.10 0.19
N GLU A 38 4.95 1.32 1.13
CA GLU A 38 6.15 0.49 1.32
C GLU A 38 5.90 -0.71 2.24
N MET A 39 4.72 -0.84 2.84
CA MET A 39 4.40 -1.95 3.74
C MET A 39 4.47 -3.30 3.03
N ASP A 40 4.11 -3.37 1.75
CA ASP A 40 4.25 -4.60 0.97
C ASP A 40 5.72 -5.05 0.87
N ARG A 41 6.66 -4.10 0.72
CA ARG A 41 8.10 -4.37 0.75
C ARG A 41 8.55 -4.84 2.14
N VAL A 42 8.09 -4.18 3.20
CA VAL A 42 8.46 -4.51 4.60
C VAL A 42 8.01 -5.91 4.98
N PHE A 43 6.79 -6.31 4.61
CA PHE A 43 6.25 -7.64 4.88
C PHE A 43 6.67 -8.69 3.84
N LYS A 44 7.50 -8.34 2.84
CA LYS A 44 7.84 -9.18 1.68
C LYS A 44 6.60 -9.80 1.01
N SER A 45 5.51 -9.02 1.05
CA SER A 45 4.22 -9.34 0.49
C SER A 45 4.25 -8.96 -0.99
N HIS A 46 3.95 -9.91 -1.88
CA HIS A 46 3.70 -9.63 -3.31
C HIS A 46 2.24 -9.19 -3.56
N THR A 47 1.48 -8.92 -2.49
CA THR A 47 0.06 -8.60 -2.60
C THR A 47 -0.14 -7.25 -3.29
N GLY A 48 0.70 -6.25 -2.98
CA GLY A 48 0.63 -4.92 -3.61
C GLY A 48 0.86 -4.91 -5.12
N GLU A 49 1.85 -5.67 -5.62
CA GLU A 49 2.10 -5.75 -7.06
C GLU A 49 0.93 -6.43 -7.79
N ARG A 50 0.34 -7.46 -7.17
CA ARG A 50 -0.82 -8.16 -7.71
C ARG A 50 -2.04 -7.25 -7.80
N ASP A 51 -2.26 -6.43 -6.77
CA ASP A 51 -3.41 -5.51 -6.70
C ASP A 51 -3.24 -4.33 -7.67
N ALA A 52 -2.01 -3.83 -7.84
CA ALA A 52 -1.69 -2.81 -8.84
C ALA A 52 -1.92 -3.29 -10.27
N GLU A 53 -1.57 -4.54 -10.59
CA GLU A 53 -1.83 -5.13 -11.91
C GLU A 53 -3.35 -5.29 -12.15
N LEU A 54 -4.09 -5.76 -11.15
CA LEU A 54 -5.56 -5.88 -11.22
C LEU A 54 -6.25 -4.53 -11.41
N LEU A 55 -5.82 -3.50 -10.68
CA LEU A 55 -6.31 -2.13 -10.85
C LEU A 55 -6.06 -1.61 -12.27
N ARG A 56 -4.88 -1.91 -12.83
CA ARG A 56 -4.51 -1.53 -14.19
C ARG A 56 -5.37 -2.24 -15.23
N GLU A 57 -5.67 -3.53 -15.03
CA GLU A 57 -6.60 -4.26 -15.88
C GLU A 57 -8.01 -3.66 -15.80
N ALA A 58 -8.52 -3.41 -14.60
CA ALA A 58 -9.83 -2.76 -14.42
C ALA A 58 -9.91 -1.37 -15.06
N GLN A 59 -8.84 -0.56 -14.99
CA GLN A 59 -8.76 0.76 -15.63
C GLN A 59 -8.83 0.69 -17.17
N LYS A 60 -8.31 -0.39 -17.78
CA LYS A 60 -8.43 -0.62 -19.22
C LYS A 60 -9.85 -1.02 -19.60
N ASP A 61 -10.47 -1.90 -18.82
CA ASP A 61 -11.82 -2.40 -19.09
C ASP A 61 -12.87 -1.30 -19.03
N VAL A 62 -12.73 -0.34 -18.11
CA VAL A 62 -13.66 0.80 -18.00
C VAL A 62 -13.35 1.94 -18.99
N GLY A 63 -12.35 1.75 -19.87
CA GLY A 63 -11.99 2.74 -20.89
C GLY A 63 -11.35 4.01 -20.35
N LEU A 64 -10.97 4.06 -19.07
CA LEU A 64 -10.36 5.25 -18.44
C LEU A 64 -9.08 5.68 -19.15
N ALA A 65 -8.28 4.69 -19.59
CA ALA A 65 -7.06 4.90 -20.37
C ALA A 65 -7.37 5.61 -21.70
N SER A 66 -8.42 5.17 -22.41
CA SER A 66 -8.84 5.77 -23.68
C SER A 66 -9.37 7.21 -23.50
N PHE A 67 -10.02 7.50 -22.37
CA PHE A 67 -10.52 8.83 -22.04
C PHE A 67 -9.38 9.82 -21.71
N LEU A 68 -8.39 9.38 -20.94
CA LEU A 68 -7.18 10.16 -20.63
C LEU A 68 -6.36 10.46 -21.89
N GLU A 69 -6.16 9.48 -22.75
CA GLU A 69 -5.42 9.65 -24.01
C GLU A 69 -6.14 10.62 -24.97
N GLY A 70 -7.47 10.54 -25.05
CA GLY A 70 -8.28 11.50 -25.81
C GLY A 70 -8.28 12.93 -25.22
N ASN A 71 -8.22 13.06 -23.89
CA ASN A 71 -8.19 14.37 -23.22
C ASN A 71 -6.81 15.04 -23.28
N ILE A 72 -5.72 14.28 -23.18
CA ILE A 72 -4.35 14.80 -23.34
C ILE A 72 -4.11 15.26 -24.78
N GLY A 73 -4.49 14.46 -25.79
CA GLY A 73 -4.39 14.88 -27.19
C GLY A 73 -5.20 16.14 -27.51
N GLY A 74 -6.33 16.34 -26.85
CA GLY A 74 -7.13 17.56 -26.95
C GLY A 74 -6.49 18.79 -26.29
N ASN A 75 -5.70 18.61 -25.22
CA ASN A 75 -5.06 19.70 -24.50
C ASN A 75 -3.72 20.09 -25.13
N GLU A 76 -2.93 19.12 -25.63
CA GLU A 76 -1.71 19.37 -26.41
C GLU A 76 -2.02 20.10 -27.71
N THR A 77 -3.08 19.71 -28.43
CA THR A 77 -3.50 20.40 -29.66
C THR A 77 -3.92 21.85 -29.40
N LYS A 78 -4.59 22.12 -28.26
CA LYS A 78 -4.96 23.49 -27.85
C LYS A 78 -3.76 24.31 -27.39
N SER A 79 -2.83 23.72 -26.65
CA SER A 79 -1.59 24.37 -26.21
C SER A 79 -0.72 24.75 -27.40
N MET A 80 -0.50 23.80 -28.32
CA MET A 80 0.30 24.00 -29.54
C MET A 80 -0.34 25.02 -30.49
N ALA A 81 -1.68 25.05 -30.58
CA ALA A 81 -2.39 26.06 -31.38
C ALA A 81 -2.31 27.46 -30.76
N GLN A 82 -2.37 27.58 -29.43
CA GLN A 82 -2.27 28.86 -28.73
C GLN A 82 -0.85 29.43 -28.76
N GLU A 83 0.16 28.59 -28.61
CA GLU A 83 1.58 29.00 -28.66
C GLU A 83 1.98 29.51 -30.06
N ASN A 84 1.55 28.82 -31.12
CA ASN A 84 1.75 29.28 -32.51
C ASN A 84 1.02 30.59 -32.86
N TYR A 85 -0.07 30.93 -32.15
CA TYR A 85 -0.82 32.16 -32.40
C TYR A 85 -0.14 33.38 -31.76
N ILE A 86 0.53 33.19 -30.63
CA ILE A 86 1.27 34.27 -29.94
C ILE A 86 2.59 34.59 -30.65
N GLU A 87 3.25 33.59 -31.26
CA GLU A 87 4.52 33.78 -31.98
C GLU A 87 4.38 34.51 -33.32
N LYS A 88 3.15 34.63 -33.85
CA LYS A 88 2.84 35.28 -35.14
C LYS A 88 2.38 36.74 -35.05
N ILE A 89 2.35 37.34 -33.85
CA ILE A 89 2.09 38.78 -33.61
C ILE A 89 3.42 39.49 -33.37
#